data_AF-A0A9X9A1B9-F1
#
_entry.id   AF-A0A9X9A1B9-F1
#
_cell.length_a   1.000
_cell.length_b   1.000
_cell.length_c   1.000
_cell.angle_alpha   90.00
_cell.angle_beta   90.00
_cell.angle_gamma   90.00
#
_symmetry.space_group_name_H-M   'P 1'
#
loop_
_entity.id
_entity.type
_entity.pdbx_description
1 polymer ?
#
loop_
_entity_poly.entity_id
_entity_poly.type
_entity_poly.pdbx_seq_one_letter_code
_entity_poly.pdbx_strand_id
1 'polypeptide(L)'
;MKKILASVLTGALVTPVLVSNDNTSVYAEKEITSITAEQTQEENEEVRTGLLGYYFKGANFNDLVTFAPTHGSTLMYNPKAANQLLEKDQQTYQSIRWVGFIKSKETGKFTFKLSDDEHAVIEIDGKLVSNQGKEKQAVHVEKDKLVPIKIEYRSNTPLQSDAKLLQDLKLYKMDEKKNVISIEKEDLTNPDFQAANSKDFLKQAAKTTLFKGISPDSEYKDTDGDSIPDIWEENGYTIQNRVAVKWTNDLASKGYTKFISNPHESHTVGDPYTDYEKAARDIDKSNAKETFNPLVAALPRINVSLDELVVSENEDLSDGVWPNISHNWTFTNLNYDYMSSIGDGSFSYFISKNYHNSEVVGVEWGHTDQDTEDIERADTVYLNANVRYNNVGTGSIYNAKATTRFVLEDDVLGTIKTKEKLNIPQGKSYPEKGRNGIPINTMEDFDFKPISLDW
;
A
#
# COMPACT_ATOMS: atom_id res chain seq x y z
N MET A 1 -60.16 -29.24 1.99
CA MET A 1 -60.97 -28.04 2.31
C MET A 1 -60.07 -26.83 2.09
N LYS A 2 -60.38 -26.01 1.07
CA LYS A 2 -59.67 -24.76 0.78
C LYS A 2 -59.82 -23.80 1.97
N LYS A 3 -58.72 -23.29 2.50
CA LYS A 3 -58.71 -22.08 3.33
C LYS A 3 -58.03 -20.98 2.52
N ILE A 4 -58.87 -20.08 2.01
CA ILE A 4 -58.45 -18.84 1.37
C ILE A 4 -58.01 -17.91 2.51
N LEU A 5 -56.74 -17.57 2.57
CA LEU A 5 -56.22 -16.49 3.43
C LEU A 5 -56.17 -15.21 2.59
N ALA A 6 -57.26 -14.46 2.68
CA ALA A 6 -57.30 -13.05 2.29
C ALA A 6 -56.58 -12.26 3.38
N SER A 7 -55.43 -11.66 3.06
CA SER A 7 -54.79 -10.68 3.94
C SER A 7 -55.34 -9.29 3.62
N VAL A 8 -55.82 -8.65 4.68
CA VAL A 8 -56.49 -7.36 4.70
C VAL A 8 -55.46 -6.24 4.56
N LEU A 9 -55.66 -5.41 3.54
CA LEU A 9 -54.98 -4.13 3.36
C LEU A 9 -55.36 -3.21 4.53
N THR A 10 -54.49 -3.08 5.52
CA THR A 10 -54.67 -2.13 6.61
C THR A 10 -53.73 -0.96 6.36
N GLY A 11 -54.29 0.12 5.81
CA GLY A 11 -53.56 1.36 5.55
C GLY A 11 -53.14 2.02 6.86
N ALA A 12 -51.84 2.02 7.13
CA ALA A 12 -51.22 2.98 8.03
C ALA A 12 -50.77 4.18 7.19
N LEU A 13 -51.37 5.33 7.46
CA LEU A 13 -50.92 6.64 7.00
C LEU A 13 -49.50 6.89 7.51
N VAL A 14 -48.50 6.70 6.66
CA VAL A 14 -47.15 7.24 6.87
C VAL A 14 -47.03 8.48 6.00
N THR A 15 -46.84 9.62 6.68
CA THR A 15 -46.55 10.93 6.10
C THR A 15 -45.41 10.86 5.09
N PRO A 16 -45.53 11.45 3.88
CA PRO A 16 -44.41 11.51 2.95
C PRO A 16 -43.36 12.47 3.51
N VAL A 17 -42.23 11.91 3.96
CA VAL A 17 -40.98 12.66 4.01
C VAL A 17 -40.58 12.87 2.56
N LEU A 18 -40.63 14.12 2.11
CA LEU A 18 -40.04 14.55 0.85
C LEU A 18 -38.53 14.31 0.92
N VAL A 19 -38.08 13.14 0.47
CA VAL A 19 -36.70 12.94 0.04
C VAL A 19 -36.69 13.26 -1.44
N SER A 20 -35.96 14.31 -1.79
CA SER A 20 -35.67 14.68 -3.17
C SER A 20 -35.02 13.50 -3.90
N ASN A 21 -35.76 12.91 -4.83
CA ASN A 21 -35.23 12.05 -5.87
C ASN A 21 -34.37 12.90 -6.81
N ASP A 22 -33.06 12.97 -6.55
CA ASP A 22 -32.10 13.12 -7.64
C ASP A 22 -31.69 11.73 -8.09
N ASN A 23 -32.55 11.13 -8.92
CA ASN A 23 -32.21 10.00 -9.76
C ASN A 23 -31.14 10.46 -10.76
N THR A 24 -29.86 10.30 -10.43
CA THR A 24 -28.83 10.22 -11.47
C THR A 24 -28.84 8.80 -12.00
N SER A 25 -29.66 8.58 -13.03
CA SER A 25 -29.46 7.49 -13.98
C SER A 25 -28.04 7.61 -14.54
N VAL A 26 -27.19 6.64 -14.24
CA VAL A 26 -25.88 6.51 -14.86
C VAL A 26 -26.11 6.06 -16.30
N TYR A 27 -26.27 7.04 -17.19
CA TYR A 27 -26.13 6.84 -18.62
C TYR A 27 -24.66 6.59 -18.95
N ALA A 28 -24.40 5.61 -19.82
CA ALA A 28 -23.09 5.35 -20.38
C ALA A 28 -22.48 6.64 -20.95
N GLU A 29 -21.37 7.07 -20.36
CA GLU A 29 -20.67 8.28 -20.75
C GLU A 29 -19.94 8.06 -22.08
N LYS A 30 -20.15 9.03 -22.97
CA LYS A 30 -19.64 9.12 -24.32
C LYS A 30 -18.13 9.40 -24.28
N GLU A 31 -17.38 8.79 -25.19
CA GLU A 31 -15.92 8.93 -25.34
C GLU A 31 -15.41 10.36 -25.10
N ILE A 32 -14.65 10.54 -24.02
CA ILE A 32 -13.72 11.64 -23.87
C ILE A 32 -12.36 11.11 -24.31
N THR A 33 -11.85 11.69 -25.39
CA THR A 33 -10.52 11.41 -25.94
C THR A 33 -9.47 11.88 -24.92
N SER A 34 -9.05 10.99 -24.03
CA SER A 34 -7.91 11.21 -23.15
C SER A 34 -6.64 11.21 -23.99
N ILE A 35 -5.92 12.32 -23.95
CA ILE A 35 -4.58 12.44 -24.53
C ILE A 35 -3.69 11.45 -23.77
N THR A 36 -3.33 10.36 -24.45
CA THR A 36 -2.43 9.33 -23.95
C THR A 36 -1.03 9.92 -23.81
N ALA A 37 -0.66 10.30 -22.58
CA ALA A 37 0.75 10.30 -22.21
C ALA A 37 1.15 8.81 -22.13
N GLU A 38 1.91 8.35 -23.12
CA GLU A 38 2.51 7.02 -23.14
C GLU A 38 3.38 6.84 -21.90
N GLN A 39 2.81 6.24 -20.85
CA GLN A 39 3.57 5.72 -19.73
C GLN A 39 4.08 4.36 -20.14
N THR A 40 5.34 4.33 -20.57
CA THR A 40 6.06 3.11 -20.93
C THR A 40 6.02 2.15 -19.75
N GLN A 41 5.33 1.02 -19.94
CA GLN A 41 5.37 -0.14 -19.07
C GLN A 41 6.79 -0.72 -19.08
N GLU A 42 7.50 -0.56 -17.97
CA GLU A 42 8.54 -1.47 -17.45
C GLU A 42 8.98 -0.97 -16.05
N GLU A 43 8.07 -1.00 -15.08
CA GLU A 43 8.46 -0.93 -13.66
C GLU A 43 8.37 -2.34 -13.08
N ASN A 44 9.44 -3.12 -13.29
CA ASN A 44 9.75 -4.27 -12.41
C ASN A 44 9.76 -3.77 -10.96
N GLU A 45 9.26 -4.60 -10.04
CA GLU A 45 9.25 -4.38 -8.59
C GLU A 45 10.51 -3.64 -8.12
N GLU A 46 10.42 -2.33 -7.91
CA GLU A 46 11.58 -1.51 -7.57
C GLU A 46 11.99 -1.80 -6.13
N VAL A 47 12.93 -2.74 -5.96
CA VAL A 47 13.71 -2.94 -4.75
C VAL A 47 14.15 -1.56 -4.23
N ARG A 48 13.82 -1.25 -2.97
CA ARG A 48 14.19 -0.04 -2.21
C ARG A 48 15.70 0.11 -2.04
N THR A 49 16.40 0.26 -3.15
CA THR A 49 17.86 0.32 -3.29
C THR A 49 18.35 1.76 -3.25
N GLY A 50 19.58 1.96 -2.78
CA GLY A 50 20.16 3.29 -2.59
C GLY A 50 20.05 3.81 -1.15
N LEU A 51 20.37 5.09 -0.94
CA LEU A 51 20.16 5.81 0.32
C LEU A 51 19.06 6.85 0.13
N LEU A 52 18.44 7.29 1.23
CA LEU A 52 17.55 8.45 1.22
C LEU A 52 18.37 9.73 1.41
N GLY A 53 18.40 10.58 0.38
CA GLY A 53 19.09 11.86 0.40
C GLY A 53 18.17 13.02 0.75
N TYR A 54 18.61 13.92 1.62
CA TYR A 54 17.96 15.18 1.99
C TYR A 54 18.85 16.34 1.53
N TYR A 55 18.28 17.24 0.73
CA TYR A 55 19.03 18.25 -0.02
C TYR A 55 18.64 19.66 0.45
N PHE A 56 19.61 20.39 0.98
CA PHE A 56 19.41 21.64 1.70
C PHE A 56 20.06 22.82 0.99
N LYS A 57 19.37 23.96 0.93
CA LYS A 57 19.93 25.20 0.42
C LYS A 57 21.01 25.77 1.35
N GLY A 58 20.80 25.70 2.66
CA GLY A 58 21.74 26.23 3.63
C GLY A 58 22.88 25.27 3.97
N ALA A 59 23.99 25.81 4.47
CA ALA A 59 25.19 25.04 4.80
C ALA A 59 25.04 24.17 6.07
N ASN A 60 24.03 24.41 6.89
CA ASN A 60 23.87 23.82 8.21
C ASN A 60 22.67 22.86 8.28
N PHE A 61 22.35 22.20 7.16
CA PHE A 61 21.20 21.28 7.05
C PHE A 61 19.86 21.95 7.37
N ASN A 62 19.72 23.20 6.92
CA ASN A 62 18.52 24.03 6.99
C ASN A 62 18.05 24.38 5.58
N ASP A 63 16.81 24.84 5.42
CA ASP A 63 16.20 25.11 4.11
C ASP A 63 16.13 23.86 3.22
N LEU A 64 15.46 22.79 3.70
CA LEU A 64 15.22 21.56 2.92
C LEU A 64 14.43 21.89 1.66
N VAL A 65 14.99 21.52 0.52
CA VAL A 65 14.33 21.70 -0.78
C VAL A 65 13.59 20.44 -1.19
N THR A 66 14.25 19.30 -1.04
CA THR A 66 13.73 18.01 -1.47
C THR A 66 14.42 16.88 -0.71
N PHE A 67 13.73 15.75 -0.61
CA PHE A 67 14.35 14.50 -0.28
C PHE A 67 13.90 13.41 -1.25
N ALA A 68 14.80 12.48 -1.54
CA ALA A 68 14.61 11.46 -2.56
C ALA A 68 15.62 10.32 -2.41
N PRO A 69 15.28 9.09 -2.81
CA PRO A 69 16.24 8.01 -2.98
C PRO A 69 17.35 8.35 -3.97
N THR A 70 18.56 7.89 -3.69
CA THR A 70 19.68 7.94 -4.64
C THR A 70 19.40 7.02 -5.83
N HIS A 71 19.86 7.42 -7.01
CA HIS A 71 19.59 6.74 -8.26
C HIS A 71 20.89 6.31 -8.97
N GLY A 72 20.93 5.08 -9.46
CA GLY A 72 22.13 4.53 -10.10
C GLY A 72 23.26 4.26 -9.10
N SER A 73 24.52 4.42 -9.54
CA SER A 73 25.72 4.19 -8.72
C SER A 73 26.29 5.47 -8.08
N THR A 74 25.46 6.51 -7.96
CA THR A 74 25.85 7.83 -7.43
C THR A 74 24.99 8.15 -6.21
N LEU A 75 25.39 9.18 -5.45
CA LEU A 75 24.61 9.67 -4.32
C LEU A 75 23.57 10.73 -4.71
N MET A 76 23.23 10.86 -5.99
CA MET A 76 22.23 11.82 -6.46
C MET A 76 20.91 11.13 -6.80
N TYR A 77 19.80 11.83 -6.60
CA TYR A 77 18.48 11.41 -7.06
C TYR A 77 18.36 11.45 -8.59
N ASN A 78 17.26 10.91 -9.13
CA ASN A 78 16.96 11.00 -10.57
C ASN A 78 16.60 12.44 -10.98
N PRO A 79 17.43 13.15 -11.77
CA PRO A 79 17.19 14.56 -12.09
C PRO A 79 15.94 14.77 -12.95
N LYS A 80 15.54 13.78 -13.77
CA LYS A 80 14.33 13.89 -14.59
C LYS A 80 13.08 14.02 -13.74
N ALA A 81 13.01 13.27 -12.63
CA ALA A 81 11.89 13.33 -11.69
C ALA A 81 11.88 14.68 -10.94
N ALA A 82 13.03 15.13 -10.44
CA ALA A 82 13.10 16.41 -9.73
C ALA A 82 12.75 17.61 -10.63
N ASN A 83 13.18 17.62 -11.89
CA ASN A 83 12.88 18.70 -12.84
C ASN A 83 11.39 18.85 -13.18
N GLN A 84 10.56 17.86 -12.85
CA GLN A 84 9.11 17.95 -12.98
C GLN A 84 8.49 18.78 -11.84
N LEU A 85 9.10 18.72 -10.65
CA LEU A 85 8.60 19.35 -9.43
C LEU A 85 9.30 20.66 -9.10
N LEU A 86 10.59 20.78 -9.43
CA LEU A 86 11.46 21.89 -9.04
C LEU A 86 12.08 22.55 -10.26
N GLU A 87 12.07 23.88 -10.25
CA GLU A 87 12.83 24.68 -11.20
C GLU A 87 14.34 24.57 -10.92
N LYS A 88 15.15 24.87 -11.94
CA LYS A 88 16.61 24.64 -11.86
C LYS A 88 17.28 25.43 -10.73
N ASP A 89 16.90 26.68 -10.55
CA ASP A 89 17.44 27.57 -9.51
C ASP A 89 17.10 27.09 -8.09
N GLN A 90 15.97 26.39 -7.92
CA GLN A 90 15.57 25.79 -6.65
C GLN A 90 16.48 24.61 -6.28
N GLN A 91 17.03 23.90 -7.26
CA GLN A 91 17.88 22.72 -7.09
C GLN A 91 19.36 23.09 -6.86
N THR A 92 19.59 24.07 -6.00
CA THR A 92 20.92 24.50 -5.56
C THR A 92 21.13 24.11 -4.11
N TYR A 93 22.18 23.35 -3.82
CA TYR A 93 22.41 22.75 -2.50
C TYR A 93 23.77 23.14 -1.93
N GLN A 94 23.81 23.46 -0.64
CA GLN A 94 25.06 23.71 0.08
C GLN A 94 25.37 22.62 1.11
N SER A 95 24.34 21.89 1.56
CA SER A 95 24.52 20.70 2.37
C SER A 95 23.56 19.58 1.95
N ILE A 96 24.02 18.34 2.13
CA ILE A 96 23.26 17.14 1.78
C ILE A 96 23.47 16.10 2.87
N ARG A 97 22.40 15.40 3.26
CA ARG A 97 22.45 14.27 4.20
C ARG A 97 21.92 13.03 3.52
N TRP A 98 22.66 11.94 3.55
CA TRP A 98 22.18 10.62 3.13
C TRP A 98 22.07 9.70 4.33
N VAL A 99 20.96 8.96 4.39
CA VAL A 99 20.68 7.98 5.44
C VAL A 99 20.16 6.69 4.83
N GLY A 100 20.45 5.58 5.48
CA GLY A 100 19.93 4.27 5.08
C GLY A 100 20.80 3.18 5.66
N PHE A 101 20.91 2.09 4.91
CA PHE A 101 21.65 0.91 5.32
C PHE A 101 22.65 0.51 4.26
N ILE A 102 23.79 0.00 4.71
CA ILE A 102 24.81 -0.60 3.87
C ILE A 102 24.96 -2.07 4.23
N LYS A 103 25.13 -2.92 3.21
CA LYS A 103 25.53 -4.32 3.35
C LYS A 103 26.81 -4.58 2.57
N SER A 104 27.56 -5.59 2.99
CA SER A 104 28.80 -6.00 2.33
C SER A 104 28.68 -7.44 1.85
N LYS A 105 29.16 -7.71 0.63
CA LYS A 105 29.26 -9.08 0.07
C LYS A 105 30.28 -9.97 0.79
N GLU A 106 31.13 -9.36 1.61
CA GLU A 106 32.19 -10.03 2.37
C GLU A 106 32.28 -9.48 3.79
N THR A 107 32.60 -10.37 4.73
CA THR A 107 32.91 -10.02 6.12
C THR A 107 34.33 -9.47 6.21
N GLY A 108 34.51 -8.33 6.85
CA GLY A 108 35.84 -7.72 6.95
C GLY A 108 35.87 -6.46 7.80
N LYS A 109 37.06 -5.84 7.89
CA LYS A 109 37.23 -4.50 8.44
C LYS A 109 37.43 -3.52 7.30
N PHE A 110 36.63 -2.47 7.27
CA PHE A 110 36.63 -1.49 6.18
C PHE A 110 36.72 -0.07 6.69
N THR A 111 37.43 0.77 5.96
CA THR A 111 37.31 2.24 6.08
C THR A 111 36.47 2.78 4.91
N PHE A 112 35.81 3.91 5.09
CA PHE A 112 34.87 4.46 4.11
C PHE A 112 35.29 5.87 3.68
N LYS A 113 35.00 6.23 2.43
CA LYS A 113 35.28 7.57 1.88
C LYS A 113 34.35 7.90 0.71
N LEU A 114 34.16 9.19 0.47
CA LEU A 114 33.59 9.66 -0.79
C LEU A 114 34.69 9.93 -1.84
N SER A 115 34.30 10.13 -3.11
CA SER A 115 35.18 10.71 -4.13
C SER A 115 35.59 12.15 -3.80
N ASP A 116 34.73 12.90 -3.10
CA ASP A 116 34.98 14.25 -2.58
C ASP A 116 34.89 14.27 -1.05
N ASP A 117 35.87 13.63 -0.42
CA ASP A 117 35.83 13.23 0.98
C ASP A 117 36.10 14.38 1.96
N GLU A 118 36.80 15.44 1.53
CA GLU A 118 37.18 16.59 2.37
C GLU A 118 35.98 17.40 2.87
N HIS A 119 34.85 17.27 2.18
CA HIS A 119 33.59 17.93 2.47
C HIS A 119 32.58 17.03 3.20
N ALA A 120 32.95 15.78 3.48
CA ALA A 120 32.05 14.75 3.96
C ALA A 120 32.40 14.23 5.35
N VAL A 121 31.39 13.91 6.14
CA VAL A 121 31.49 13.21 7.41
C VAL A 121 30.64 11.94 7.32
N ILE A 122 31.19 10.80 7.72
CA ILE A 122 30.54 9.49 7.57
C ILE A 122 30.45 8.83 8.95
N GLU A 123 29.27 8.35 9.27
CA GLU A 123 28.96 7.54 10.43
C GLU A 123 28.41 6.18 9.98
N ILE A 124 28.88 5.10 10.62
CA ILE A 124 28.39 3.74 10.40
C ILE A 124 28.15 3.11 11.76
N ASP A 125 26.96 2.52 11.96
CA ASP A 125 26.59 1.90 13.24
C ASP A 125 26.76 2.87 14.45
N GLY A 126 26.39 4.14 14.24
CA GLY A 126 26.55 5.20 15.25
C GLY A 126 27.99 5.60 15.57
N LYS A 127 28.99 5.10 14.81
CA LYS A 127 30.41 5.43 14.99
C LYS A 127 30.90 6.31 13.85
N LEU A 128 31.56 7.41 14.19
CA LEU A 128 32.22 8.29 13.23
C LEU A 128 33.41 7.56 12.57
N VAL A 129 33.32 7.27 11.27
CA VAL A 129 34.33 6.50 10.52
C VAL A 129 35.20 7.35 9.61
N SER A 130 34.73 8.55 9.27
CA SER A 130 35.44 9.52 8.45
C SER A 130 34.99 10.91 8.82
N ASN A 131 35.94 11.83 8.98
CA ASN A 131 35.67 13.22 9.29
C ASN A 131 36.44 14.13 8.32
N GLN A 132 35.76 14.60 7.28
CA GLN A 132 36.30 15.54 6.28
C GLN A 132 37.61 15.03 5.65
N GLY A 133 37.61 13.77 5.20
CA GLY A 133 38.78 13.10 4.64
C GLY A 133 39.87 12.73 5.65
N LYS A 134 39.72 13.16 6.90
CA LYS A 134 40.64 12.90 8.02
C LYS A 134 40.02 11.86 8.96
N GLU A 135 40.82 11.43 9.94
CA GLU A 135 40.36 10.56 11.05
C GLU A 135 39.61 9.30 10.58
N LYS A 136 40.24 8.52 9.70
CA LYS A 136 39.68 7.28 9.17
C LYS A 136 39.71 6.16 10.22
N GLN A 137 38.53 5.66 10.59
CA GLN A 137 38.40 4.51 11.47
C GLN A 137 37.86 3.30 10.70
N ALA A 138 38.48 2.15 10.92
CA ALA A 138 38.01 0.90 10.33
C ALA A 138 36.86 0.32 11.16
N VAL A 139 35.81 -0.15 10.50
CA VAL A 139 34.66 -0.79 11.15
C VAL A 139 34.51 -2.20 10.65
N HIS A 140 34.15 -3.11 11.54
CA HIS A 140 33.85 -4.48 11.18
C HIS A 140 32.44 -4.56 10.59
N VAL A 141 32.32 -5.10 9.38
CA VAL A 141 31.04 -5.34 8.71
C VAL A 141 30.93 -6.83 8.42
N GLU A 142 29.81 -7.43 8.81
CA GLU A 142 29.50 -8.83 8.53
C GLU A 142 28.84 -8.96 7.16
N LYS A 143 29.14 -10.05 6.45
CA LYS A 143 28.55 -10.36 5.16
C LYS A 143 27.02 -10.33 5.23
N ASP A 144 26.40 -9.67 4.27
CA ASP A 144 24.95 -9.54 4.05
C ASP A 144 24.16 -8.92 5.22
N LYS A 145 24.82 -8.45 6.28
CA LYS A 145 24.19 -7.72 7.38
C LYS A 145 23.97 -6.27 7.01
N LEU A 146 22.73 -5.80 7.18
CA LEU A 146 22.38 -4.38 7.05
C LEU A 146 22.92 -3.61 8.26
N VAL A 147 23.73 -2.59 7.98
CA VAL A 147 24.31 -1.71 8.99
C VAL A 147 23.87 -0.27 8.71
N PRO A 148 23.37 0.48 9.71
CA PRO A 148 22.99 1.88 9.51
C PRO A 148 24.18 2.71 9.02
N ILE A 149 23.95 3.56 8.03
CA ILE A 149 24.92 4.52 7.51
C ILE A 149 24.29 5.91 7.43
N LYS A 150 25.04 6.91 7.90
CA LYS A 150 24.71 8.32 7.77
C LYS A 150 25.91 9.06 7.17
N ILE A 151 25.67 9.79 6.09
CA ILE A 151 26.68 10.61 5.41
C ILE A 151 26.16 12.04 5.40
N GLU A 152 26.99 12.99 5.80
CA GLU A 152 26.69 14.41 5.72
C GLU A 152 27.77 15.12 4.92
N TYR A 153 27.37 15.90 3.92
CA TYR A 153 28.25 16.62 3.02
C TYR A 153 27.93 18.11 3.07
N ARG A 154 28.99 18.93 3.13
CA ARG A 154 28.88 20.39 3.14
C ARG A 154 29.91 21.01 2.22
N SER A 155 29.43 21.58 1.12
CA SER A 155 30.29 22.30 0.18
C SER A 155 30.62 23.70 0.70
N ASN A 156 31.77 24.23 0.29
CA ASN A 156 32.14 25.61 0.60
C ASN A 156 31.25 26.63 -0.14
N THR A 157 30.75 26.27 -1.31
CA THR A 157 29.87 27.09 -2.14
C THR A 157 28.65 26.28 -2.58
N PRO A 158 27.48 26.91 -2.76
CA PRO A 158 26.30 26.22 -3.28
C PRO A 158 26.57 25.55 -4.63
N LEU A 159 26.10 24.31 -4.78
CA LEU A 159 26.27 23.48 -5.97
C LEU A 159 24.91 23.26 -6.63
N GLN A 160 24.83 23.47 -7.94
CA GLN A 160 23.66 23.07 -8.73
C GLN A 160 23.54 21.54 -8.74
N SER A 161 22.32 21.02 -8.79
CA SER A 161 22.07 19.56 -8.86
C SER A 161 22.75 18.90 -10.05
N ASP A 162 22.87 19.60 -11.19
CA ASP A 162 23.54 19.13 -12.41
C ASP A 162 25.06 19.34 -12.41
N ALA A 163 25.65 19.85 -11.32
CA ALA A 163 27.09 19.99 -11.20
C ALA A 163 27.76 18.62 -11.29
N LYS A 164 28.77 18.51 -12.16
CA LYS A 164 29.53 17.27 -12.38
C LYS A 164 30.04 16.65 -11.08
N LEU A 165 30.46 17.47 -10.12
CA LEU A 165 30.90 17.02 -8.80
C LEU A 165 29.84 16.18 -8.08
N LEU A 166 28.58 16.64 -8.06
CA LEU A 166 27.48 15.91 -7.42
C LEU A 166 27.07 14.70 -8.25
N GLN A 167 26.97 14.84 -9.57
CA GLN A 167 26.59 13.76 -10.48
C GLN A 167 27.60 12.59 -10.47
N ASP A 168 28.87 12.86 -10.22
CA ASP A 168 29.94 11.84 -10.14
C ASP A 168 30.31 11.47 -8.68
N LEU A 169 29.56 11.94 -7.68
CA LEU A 169 29.85 11.67 -6.27
C LEU A 169 29.57 10.20 -5.92
N LYS A 170 30.61 9.49 -5.48
CA LYS A 170 30.58 8.05 -5.22
C LYS A 170 31.09 7.71 -3.83
N LEU A 171 30.54 6.63 -3.27
CA LEU A 171 30.95 6.06 -2.00
C LEU A 171 31.86 4.84 -2.24
N TYR A 172 32.92 4.74 -1.45
CA TYR A 172 33.88 3.65 -1.51
C TYR A 172 34.14 3.08 -0.12
N LYS A 173 34.42 1.78 -0.09
CA LYS A 173 35.06 1.12 1.06
C LYS A 173 36.48 0.71 0.70
N MET A 174 37.36 0.66 1.69
CA MET A 174 38.74 0.18 1.54
C MET A 174 38.99 -0.92 2.54
N ASP A 175 39.51 -2.04 2.07
CA ASP A 175 39.90 -3.18 2.90
C ASP A 175 41.21 -2.90 3.66
N GLU A 176 41.64 -3.84 4.51
CA GLU A 176 42.90 -3.74 5.26
C GLU A 176 44.15 -3.69 4.35
N LYS A 177 44.05 -4.17 3.12
CA LYS A 177 45.11 -4.13 2.10
C LYS A 177 45.11 -2.81 1.30
N LYS A 178 44.21 -1.88 1.64
CA LYS A 178 43.98 -0.60 0.95
C LYS A 178 43.47 -0.74 -0.50
N ASN A 179 42.88 -1.88 -0.84
CA ASN A 179 42.16 -2.01 -2.10
C ASN A 179 40.88 -1.16 -2.02
N VAL A 180 40.67 -0.31 -3.01
CA VAL A 180 39.46 0.51 -3.12
C VAL A 180 38.38 -0.31 -3.79
N ILE A 181 37.27 -0.48 -3.08
CA ILE A 181 36.09 -1.21 -3.56
C ILE A 181 34.96 -0.21 -3.70
N SER A 182 34.41 -0.11 -4.91
CA SER A 182 33.22 0.69 -5.20
C SER A 182 32.02 0.10 -4.46
N ILE A 183 31.23 0.96 -3.81
CA ILE A 183 29.95 0.56 -3.23
C ILE A 183 28.89 0.80 -4.30
N GLU A 184 28.24 -0.28 -4.72
CA GLU A 184 27.24 -0.24 -5.78
C GLU A 184 25.83 -0.06 -5.21
N LYS A 185 24.86 0.21 -6.09
CA LYS A 185 23.47 0.47 -5.70
C LYS A 185 22.88 -0.67 -4.86
N GLU A 186 23.25 -1.91 -5.18
CA GLU A 186 22.74 -3.12 -4.52
C GLU A 186 23.33 -3.32 -3.12
N ASP A 187 24.44 -2.66 -2.80
CA ASP A 187 25.05 -2.68 -1.48
C ASP A 187 24.37 -1.68 -0.53
N LEU A 188 23.50 -0.81 -1.05
CA LEU A 188 22.81 0.25 -0.33
C LEU A 188 21.30 0.01 -0.33
N THR A 189 20.65 0.32 0.78
CA THR A 189 19.23 0.10 0.96
C THR A 189 18.59 1.28 1.67
N ASN A 190 17.46 1.74 1.14
CA ASN A 190 16.72 2.84 1.75
C ASN A 190 16.19 2.39 3.12
N PRO A 191 15.90 3.35 4.01
CA PRO A 191 15.23 3.05 5.26
C PRO A 191 13.93 2.26 5.04
N ASP A 192 13.69 1.29 5.91
CA ASP A 192 12.39 0.63 6.02
C ASP A 192 11.50 1.48 6.93
N PHE A 193 10.49 2.14 6.38
CA PHE A 193 9.58 3.00 7.15
C PHE A 193 8.60 2.22 8.03
N GLN A 194 8.62 0.88 8.01
CA GLN A 194 7.79 0.05 8.87
C GLN A 194 8.58 -0.51 10.05
N ALA A 195 9.88 -0.77 9.86
CA ALA A 195 10.72 -1.35 10.89
C ALA A 195 11.05 -0.35 12.01
N ALA A 196 10.73 -0.70 13.26
CA ALA A 196 10.90 0.19 14.41
C ALA A 196 12.35 0.69 14.59
N ASN A 197 13.34 -0.18 14.40
CA ASN A 197 14.77 0.18 14.46
C ASN A 197 15.17 1.18 13.36
N SER A 198 14.55 1.07 12.17
CA SER A 198 14.78 1.99 11.06
C SER A 198 14.12 3.35 11.33
N LYS A 199 12.89 3.38 11.87
CA LYS A 199 12.24 4.61 12.33
C LYS A 199 13.07 5.34 13.39
N ASP A 200 13.54 4.62 14.41
CA ASP A 200 14.35 5.21 15.48
C ASP A 200 15.66 5.80 14.94
N PHE A 201 16.31 5.07 14.02
CA PHE A 201 17.49 5.56 13.32
C PHE A 201 17.21 6.85 12.54
N LEU A 202 16.11 6.91 11.78
CA LEU A 202 15.71 8.10 11.04
C LEU A 202 15.46 9.30 11.95
N LYS A 203 14.69 9.11 13.02
CA LYS A 203 14.43 10.16 14.02
C LYS A 203 15.71 10.70 14.62
N GLN A 204 16.67 9.82 14.94
CA GLN A 204 17.96 10.24 15.46
C GLN A 204 18.80 10.96 14.40
N ALA A 205 18.80 10.46 13.17
CA ALA A 205 19.54 11.02 12.06
C ALA A 205 19.05 12.42 11.69
N ALA A 206 17.74 12.68 11.78
CA ALA A 206 17.13 13.99 11.55
C ALA A 206 17.53 15.03 12.61
N LYS A 207 17.53 14.61 13.90
CA LYS A 207 17.75 15.50 15.06
C LYS A 207 19.20 15.91 15.31
N THR A 208 20.16 15.23 14.69
CA THR A 208 21.59 15.45 14.97
C THR A 208 22.36 15.72 13.70
N THR A 209 23.50 16.39 13.82
CA THR A 209 24.48 16.59 12.77
C THR A 209 25.80 15.99 13.20
N LEU A 210 26.53 15.38 12.28
CA LEU A 210 27.88 14.86 12.47
C LEU A 210 28.91 16.00 12.53
N PHE A 211 28.60 17.16 11.95
CA PHE A 211 29.41 18.36 12.09
C PHE A 211 29.21 18.99 13.48
N LYS A 212 30.31 19.16 14.22
CA LYS A 212 30.31 19.71 15.59
C LYS A 212 29.88 21.18 15.63
N GLY A 213 29.14 21.55 16.67
CA GLY A 213 28.77 22.95 16.96
C GLY A 213 27.63 23.52 16.11
N ILE A 214 26.94 22.66 15.36
CA ILE A 214 25.78 23.02 14.55
C ILE A 214 24.56 22.34 15.20
N SER A 215 23.45 23.08 15.29
CA SER A 215 22.14 22.50 15.60
C SER A 215 21.37 22.43 14.28
N PRO A 216 20.79 21.27 13.92
CA PRO A 216 19.86 21.23 12.81
C PRO A 216 18.63 22.09 13.14
N ASP A 217 18.01 22.61 12.08
CA ASP A 217 16.79 23.40 12.20
C ASP A 217 15.62 22.52 12.67
N SER A 218 14.77 23.09 13.55
CA SER A 218 13.54 22.44 13.98
C SER A 218 12.47 22.39 12.88
N GLU A 219 12.59 23.18 11.81
CA GLU A 219 11.61 23.19 10.71
C GLU A 219 11.50 21.82 9.98
N TYR A 220 12.56 20.99 10.02
CA TYR A 220 12.59 19.66 9.39
C TYR A 220 12.48 18.53 10.39
N LYS A 221 11.86 18.81 11.53
CA LYS A 221 11.51 17.80 12.52
C LYS A 221 10.51 16.82 11.89
N ASP A 222 10.79 15.55 12.09
CA ASP A 222 9.95 14.40 11.71
C ASP A 222 9.65 13.65 13.02
N THR A 223 8.43 13.77 13.51
CA THR A 223 8.04 13.26 14.83
C THR A 223 7.68 11.78 14.80
N ASP A 224 7.01 11.33 13.74
CA ASP A 224 6.50 9.97 13.62
C ASP A 224 7.48 9.00 12.93
N GLY A 225 8.49 9.53 12.23
CA GLY A 225 9.61 8.81 11.64
C GLY A 225 9.32 8.24 10.26
N ASP A 226 8.38 8.82 9.53
CA ASP A 226 8.02 8.40 8.17
C ASP A 226 8.84 9.13 7.07
N SER A 227 9.73 10.04 7.47
CA SER A 227 10.61 10.91 6.66
C SER A 227 10.00 12.17 6.06
N ILE A 228 8.70 12.41 6.23
CA ILE A 228 8.10 13.69 5.85
C ILE A 228 8.26 14.67 7.02
N PRO A 229 8.73 15.91 6.79
CA PRO A 229 8.77 16.91 7.86
C PRO A 229 7.37 17.26 8.39
N ASP A 230 7.24 17.45 9.71
CA ASP A 230 5.97 17.80 10.37
C ASP A 230 5.26 18.98 9.65
N ILE A 231 6.04 20.03 9.30
CA ILE A 231 5.52 21.23 8.65
C ILE A 231 5.04 20.98 7.20
N TRP A 232 5.59 19.98 6.51
CA TRP A 232 5.15 19.57 5.18
C TRP A 232 3.85 18.79 5.25
N GLU A 233 3.67 17.96 6.26
CA GLU A 233 2.41 17.22 6.47
C GLU A 233 1.25 18.15 6.80
N GLU A 234 1.48 19.15 7.64
CA GLU A 234 0.49 20.16 8.02
C GLU A 234 0.14 21.11 6.86
N ASN A 235 1.16 21.65 6.16
CA ASN A 235 0.95 22.70 5.16
C ASN A 235 0.82 22.17 3.73
N GLY A 236 1.24 20.93 3.54
CA GLY A 236 1.15 20.12 2.34
C GLY A 236 2.46 19.92 1.59
N TYR A 237 2.48 18.80 0.87
CA TYR A 237 3.60 18.32 0.07
C TYR A 237 3.09 17.63 -1.20
N THR A 238 4.00 17.30 -2.10
CA THR A 238 3.74 16.36 -3.20
C THR A 238 4.94 15.46 -3.39
N ILE A 239 4.69 14.26 -3.91
CA ILE A 239 5.75 13.31 -4.27
C ILE A 239 5.50 12.82 -5.69
N GLN A 240 6.55 12.80 -6.52
CA GLN A 240 6.51 12.21 -7.85
C GLN A 240 7.77 11.37 -8.05
N ASN A 241 7.60 10.11 -8.47
CA ASN A 241 8.71 9.15 -8.65
C ASN A 241 9.65 9.13 -7.45
N ARG A 242 9.09 9.08 -6.23
CA ARG A 242 9.80 9.09 -4.94
C ARG A 242 10.64 10.36 -4.65
N VAL A 243 10.47 11.43 -5.43
CA VAL A 243 11.03 12.76 -5.13
C VAL A 243 9.97 13.59 -4.42
N ALA A 244 10.24 13.97 -3.17
CA ALA A 244 9.33 14.73 -2.33
C ALA A 244 9.72 16.20 -2.29
N VAL A 245 8.71 17.09 -2.37
CA VAL A 245 8.89 18.55 -2.26
C VAL A 245 7.77 19.18 -1.43
N LYS A 246 8.09 20.31 -0.79
CA LYS A 246 7.10 21.18 -0.15
C LYS A 246 6.09 21.66 -1.20
N TRP A 247 4.81 21.69 -0.84
CA TRP A 247 3.77 22.15 -1.75
C TRP A 247 3.89 23.65 -2.05
N THR A 248 3.72 24.02 -3.31
CA THR A 248 3.54 25.40 -3.77
C THR A 248 2.34 25.47 -4.72
N ASN A 249 1.71 26.64 -4.84
CA ASN A 249 0.53 26.81 -5.69
C ASN A 249 0.83 26.57 -7.18
N ASP A 250 2.08 26.76 -7.62
CA ASP A 250 2.48 26.50 -9.01
C ASP A 250 2.37 25.01 -9.37
N LEU A 251 2.56 24.11 -8.40
CA LEU A 251 2.41 22.66 -8.59
C LEU A 251 0.96 22.28 -8.91
N ALA A 252 -0.02 23.02 -8.37
CA ALA A 252 -1.43 22.84 -8.70
C ALA A 252 -1.68 23.09 -10.20
N SER A 253 -1.07 24.14 -10.77
CA SER A 253 -1.22 24.48 -12.19
C SER A 253 -0.57 23.45 -13.12
N LYS A 254 0.42 22.70 -12.62
CA LYS A 254 1.04 21.56 -13.30
C LYS A 254 0.26 20.25 -13.12
N GLY A 255 -0.86 20.25 -12.39
CA GLY A 255 -1.73 19.08 -12.19
C GLY A 255 -1.27 18.11 -11.11
N TYR A 256 -0.33 18.51 -10.24
CA TYR A 256 0.07 17.67 -9.10
C TYR A 256 -0.97 17.68 -7.99
N THR A 257 -0.95 16.65 -7.15
CA THR A 257 -1.85 16.50 -6.02
C THR A 257 -1.18 17.05 -4.76
N LYS A 258 -1.89 17.92 -4.03
CA LYS A 258 -1.46 18.34 -2.69
C LYS A 258 -1.83 17.24 -1.69
N PHE A 259 -0.83 16.65 -1.05
CA PHE A 259 -1.03 15.77 0.09
C PHE A 259 -0.92 16.55 1.40
N ILE A 260 -1.67 16.11 2.40
CA ILE A 260 -1.55 16.48 3.81
C ILE A 260 -1.69 15.19 4.62
N SER A 261 -1.07 15.15 5.78
CA SER A 261 -1.03 13.98 6.67
C SER A 261 -0.90 14.44 8.14
N ASN A 262 -0.97 13.50 9.08
CA ASN A 262 -0.86 13.76 10.50
C ASN A 262 0.59 13.60 10.96
N PRO A 263 1.27 14.68 11.40
CA PRO A 263 2.69 14.62 11.76
C PRO A 263 3.03 13.86 13.04
N HIS A 264 2.04 13.23 13.67
CA HIS A 264 2.22 12.43 14.87
C HIS A 264 1.88 10.96 14.64
N GLU A 265 1.45 10.60 13.43
CA GLU A 265 1.03 9.27 13.06
C GLU A 265 1.58 8.93 11.68
N SER A 266 2.62 8.09 11.65
CA SER A 266 3.27 7.69 10.39
C SER A 266 2.34 6.99 9.39
N HIS A 267 1.11 6.70 9.81
CA HIS A 267 0.05 6.04 9.06
C HIS A 267 -1.24 6.82 9.36
N THR A 268 -1.47 7.96 8.69
CA THR A 268 -2.57 8.89 9.02
C THR A 268 -3.95 8.23 9.10
N VAL A 269 -4.19 7.18 8.32
CA VAL A 269 -5.47 6.43 8.30
C VAL A 269 -5.39 5.05 8.96
N GLY A 270 -4.29 4.76 9.67
CA GLY A 270 -4.12 3.55 10.47
C GLY A 270 -3.99 2.24 9.68
N ASP A 271 -3.79 2.32 8.37
CA ASP A 271 -3.51 1.13 7.55
C ASP A 271 -2.00 0.78 7.62
N PRO A 272 -1.52 -0.30 6.96
CA PRO A 272 -0.14 -0.74 7.13
C PRO A 272 0.88 0.05 6.32
N TYR A 273 0.49 1.06 5.54
CA TYR A 273 1.38 1.85 4.68
C TYR A 273 1.58 3.25 5.23
N THR A 274 2.83 3.71 5.30
CA THR A 274 3.13 5.06 5.78
C THR A 274 2.67 6.15 4.81
N ASP A 275 2.57 7.38 5.29
CA ASP A 275 2.14 8.51 4.47
C ASP A 275 3.15 8.82 3.36
N TYR A 276 4.45 8.69 3.63
CA TYR A 276 5.49 8.70 2.59
C TYR A 276 5.29 7.58 1.57
N GLU A 277 5.15 6.32 1.99
CA GLU A 277 5.03 5.19 1.07
C GLU A 277 3.83 5.33 0.13
N LYS A 278 2.69 5.78 0.66
CA LYS A 278 1.49 6.05 -0.14
C LYS A 278 1.72 7.14 -1.17
N ALA A 279 2.16 8.32 -0.72
CA ALA A 279 2.36 9.46 -1.60
C ALA A 279 3.46 9.20 -2.64
N ALA A 280 4.48 8.43 -2.27
CA ALA A 280 5.56 7.99 -3.17
C ALA A 280 5.13 6.86 -4.13
N ARG A 281 3.92 6.31 -3.97
CA ARG A 281 3.39 5.14 -4.69
C ARG A 281 4.25 3.90 -4.52
N ASP A 282 4.89 3.80 -3.35
CA ASP A 282 5.75 2.71 -2.94
C ASP A 282 4.99 1.69 -2.07
N ILE A 283 3.76 1.42 -2.49
CA ILE A 283 2.85 0.43 -1.91
C ILE A 283 2.48 -0.60 -2.98
N ASP A 284 1.83 -1.67 -2.56
CA ASP A 284 1.34 -2.70 -3.46
C ASP A 284 0.35 -2.12 -4.50
N LYS A 285 0.73 -2.22 -5.78
CA LYS A 285 -0.02 -1.68 -6.93
C LYS A 285 -1.33 -2.42 -7.22
N SER A 286 -1.59 -3.54 -6.56
CA SER A 286 -2.88 -4.24 -6.61
C SER A 286 -3.96 -3.52 -5.79
N ASN A 287 -3.56 -2.66 -4.84
CA ASN A 287 -4.48 -1.75 -4.15
C ASN A 287 -5.04 -0.71 -5.14
N ALA A 288 -6.15 -0.08 -4.77
CA ALA A 288 -6.75 0.96 -5.57
C ALA A 288 -5.84 2.18 -5.67
N LYS A 289 -5.87 2.89 -6.81
CA LYS A 289 -4.98 4.04 -7.05
C LYS A 289 -5.21 5.20 -6.08
N GLU A 290 -6.43 5.34 -5.58
CA GLU A 290 -6.80 6.33 -4.57
C GLU A 290 -6.03 6.13 -3.25
N THR A 291 -5.55 4.92 -2.96
CA THR A 291 -4.76 4.62 -1.75
C THR A 291 -3.36 5.23 -1.76
N PHE A 292 -2.91 5.79 -2.89
CA PHE A 292 -1.72 6.62 -2.92
C PHE A 292 -1.88 7.94 -2.16
N ASN A 293 -3.11 8.32 -1.79
CA ASN A 293 -3.35 9.43 -0.90
C ASN A 293 -3.24 8.96 0.57
N PRO A 294 -2.39 9.60 1.40
CA PRO A 294 -2.31 9.36 2.84
C PRO A 294 -3.66 9.28 3.56
N LEU A 295 -4.63 10.10 3.11
CA LEU A 295 -5.98 10.19 3.68
C LEU A 295 -6.96 9.12 3.19
N VAL A 296 -6.52 8.17 2.37
CA VAL A 296 -7.35 7.06 1.88
C VAL A 296 -6.76 5.76 2.37
N ALA A 297 -7.52 5.03 3.19
CA ALA A 297 -7.08 3.73 3.71
C ALA A 297 -7.02 2.69 2.58
N ALA A 298 -5.96 1.88 2.54
CA ALA A 298 -5.88 0.65 1.78
C ALA A 298 -6.57 -0.47 2.58
N LEU A 299 -7.90 -0.50 2.48
CA LEU A 299 -8.75 -1.36 3.28
C LEU A 299 -9.47 -2.38 2.38
N PRO A 300 -9.17 -3.69 2.50
CA PRO A 300 -9.95 -4.70 1.80
C PRO A 300 -11.39 -4.76 2.33
N ARG A 301 -12.34 -4.96 1.42
CA ARG A 301 -13.75 -5.18 1.79
C ARG A 301 -14.31 -6.25 0.87
N ILE A 302 -14.72 -7.37 1.45
CA ILE A 302 -15.31 -8.48 0.70
C ILE A 302 -16.82 -8.38 0.70
N ASN A 303 -17.37 -8.70 -0.45
CA ASN A 303 -18.77 -8.95 -0.70
C ASN A 303 -18.91 -10.32 -1.40
N VAL A 304 -19.83 -11.16 -0.97
CA VAL A 304 -20.16 -12.43 -1.64
C VAL A 304 -21.38 -12.24 -2.53
N SER A 305 -21.23 -12.41 -3.84
CA SER A 305 -22.37 -12.52 -4.74
C SER A 305 -22.80 -13.97 -4.90
N LEU A 306 -24.09 -14.16 -5.13
CA LEU A 306 -24.64 -15.41 -5.65
C LEU A 306 -24.69 -15.29 -7.17
N ASP A 307 -23.96 -16.16 -7.86
CA ASP A 307 -23.90 -16.20 -9.32
C ASP A 307 -25.04 -17.03 -9.90
N GLU A 308 -25.46 -18.07 -9.17
CA GLU A 308 -26.43 -19.06 -9.61
C GLU A 308 -27.13 -19.67 -8.39
N LEU A 309 -28.41 -20.01 -8.52
CA LEU A 309 -29.24 -20.61 -7.48
C LEU A 309 -30.12 -21.65 -8.12
N VAL A 310 -30.16 -22.86 -7.55
CA VAL A 310 -31.10 -23.92 -7.92
C VAL A 310 -31.87 -24.36 -6.70
N VAL A 311 -33.17 -24.56 -6.90
CA VAL A 311 -34.08 -25.14 -5.92
C VAL A 311 -34.74 -26.37 -6.55
N SER A 312 -34.82 -27.47 -5.82
CA SER A 312 -35.42 -28.73 -6.28
C SER A 312 -36.13 -29.44 -5.12
N GLU A 313 -37.16 -30.23 -5.40
CA GLU A 313 -37.72 -31.20 -4.44
C GLU A 313 -36.79 -32.40 -4.20
N ASN A 314 -35.83 -32.65 -5.11
CA ASN A 314 -34.93 -33.79 -5.08
C ASN A 314 -33.56 -33.41 -4.51
N GLU A 315 -33.00 -34.27 -3.63
CA GLU A 315 -31.69 -34.05 -2.99
C GLU A 315 -30.52 -34.04 -4.00
N ASP A 316 -30.68 -34.71 -5.15
CA ASP A 316 -29.68 -34.69 -6.23
C ASP A 316 -29.82 -33.48 -7.17
N LEU A 317 -30.76 -32.58 -6.88
CA LEU A 317 -31.11 -31.39 -7.65
C LEU A 317 -31.64 -31.70 -9.06
N SER A 318 -32.09 -32.94 -9.31
CA SER A 318 -32.82 -33.28 -10.53
C SER A 318 -34.12 -32.46 -10.63
N ASP A 319 -34.49 -32.10 -11.86
CA ASP A 319 -35.66 -31.26 -12.15
C ASP A 319 -35.67 -29.89 -11.42
N GLY A 320 -34.49 -29.39 -11.06
CA GLY A 320 -34.34 -28.13 -10.36
C GLY A 320 -34.72 -26.89 -11.19
N VAL A 321 -35.29 -25.91 -10.49
CA VAL A 321 -35.69 -24.60 -11.01
C VAL A 321 -34.61 -23.58 -10.72
N TRP A 322 -34.32 -22.73 -11.71
CA TRP A 322 -33.29 -21.69 -11.69
C TRP A 322 -33.94 -20.31 -11.68
N PRO A 323 -34.31 -19.78 -10.50
CA PRO A 323 -34.90 -18.46 -10.41
C PRO A 323 -33.92 -17.38 -10.88
N ASN A 324 -34.46 -16.33 -11.49
CA ASN A 324 -33.67 -15.15 -11.79
C ASN A 324 -33.20 -14.52 -10.47
N ILE A 325 -31.96 -14.05 -10.47
CA ILE A 325 -31.34 -13.45 -9.30
C ILE A 325 -31.09 -11.97 -9.59
N SER A 326 -31.72 -11.07 -8.84
CA SER A 326 -31.45 -9.63 -8.92
C SER A 326 -30.84 -9.13 -7.62
N HIS A 327 -29.60 -8.61 -7.72
CA HIS A 327 -28.82 -7.98 -6.64
C HIS A 327 -28.58 -8.87 -5.40
N ASN A 328 -27.45 -9.61 -5.41
CA ASN A 328 -27.09 -10.47 -4.29
C ASN A 328 -25.73 -10.10 -3.73
N TRP A 329 -25.70 -9.70 -2.46
CA TRP A 329 -24.49 -9.43 -1.69
C TRP A 329 -24.61 -10.08 -0.31
N THR A 330 -23.61 -10.83 0.14
CA THR A 330 -23.61 -11.53 1.43
C THR A 330 -22.23 -11.43 2.07
N PHE A 331 -22.19 -11.55 3.40
CA PHE A 331 -21.04 -11.28 4.26
C PHE A 331 -19.83 -12.17 4.03
N THR A 332 -18.65 -11.70 4.44
CA THR A 332 -17.53 -12.60 4.70
C THR A 332 -16.68 -12.08 5.84
N ASN A 333 -16.50 -12.91 6.86
CA ASN A 333 -15.45 -12.73 7.83
C ASN A 333 -14.15 -13.28 7.25
N LEU A 334 -13.12 -12.45 7.16
CA LEU A 334 -11.80 -12.89 6.73
C LEU A 334 -10.94 -13.20 7.95
N ASN A 335 -10.45 -14.44 8.00
CA ASN A 335 -9.37 -14.83 8.91
C ASN A 335 -8.07 -14.87 8.10
N TYR A 336 -7.07 -14.09 8.53
CA TYR A 336 -5.74 -14.12 7.95
C TYR A 336 -4.89 -15.16 8.70
N ASP A 337 -4.24 -16.07 7.96
CA ASP A 337 -3.18 -16.91 8.53
C ASP A 337 -1.87 -16.11 8.55
N TYR A 338 -1.23 -16.01 9.72
CA TYR A 338 0.05 -15.32 9.91
C TYR A 338 1.12 -15.92 8.98
N MET A 339 1.64 -15.13 8.05
CA MET A 339 2.76 -15.56 7.19
C MET A 339 3.97 -14.68 7.50
N SER A 340 4.94 -15.25 8.21
CA SER A 340 6.27 -14.67 8.34
C SER A 340 7.20 -15.27 7.30
N SER A 341 7.91 -14.39 6.58
CA SER A 341 9.18 -14.61 5.87
C SER A 341 9.17 -15.46 4.58
N ILE A 342 9.75 -14.87 3.53
CA ILE A 342 10.73 -15.57 2.68
C ILE A 342 11.93 -14.62 2.47
N GLY A 343 13.10 -14.98 3.01
CA GLY A 343 14.41 -14.50 2.55
C GLY A 343 15.36 -14.00 3.65
N ASP A 344 16.44 -14.74 3.90
CA ASP A 344 17.60 -14.34 4.72
C ASP A 344 18.01 -12.88 4.43
N GLY A 345 17.69 -11.96 5.35
CA GLY A 345 18.29 -10.62 5.40
C GLY A 345 17.60 -9.46 4.67
N SER A 346 16.34 -9.57 4.22
CA SER A 346 15.71 -8.43 3.51
C SER A 346 14.19 -8.33 3.66
N PHE A 347 13.76 -7.21 4.23
CA PHE A 347 12.43 -6.55 4.14
C PHE A 347 11.18 -7.34 4.54
N SER A 348 10.44 -6.80 5.50
CA SER A 348 9.15 -7.32 5.97
C SER A 348 7.97 -6.57 5.33
N TYR A 349 7.22 -7.24 4.46
CA TYR A 349 5.87 -6.82 4.09
C TYR A 349 4.90 -7.34 5.15
N PHE A 350 4.23 -6.44 5.88
CA PHE A 350 3.26 -6.83 6.91
C PHE A 350 1.83 -6.80 6.37
N ILE A 351 1.11 -7.88 6.66
CA ILE A 351 -0.34 -8.04 6.47
C ILE A 351 -1.01 -7.61 7.79
N SER A 352 -2.11 -6.87 7.69
CA SER A 352 -2.84 -6.29 8.81
C SER A 352 -3.46 -7.34 9.76
N LYS A 353 -3.76 -6.89 10.99
CA LYS A 353 -4.47 -7.65 12.05
C LYS A 353 -5.85 -8.13 11.56
N ASN A 354 -6.35 -9.19 12.20
CA ASN A 354 -7.70 -9.75 12.07
C ASN A 354 -8.75 -8.68 11.75
N TYR A 355 -9.33 -8.75 10.55
CA TYR A 355 -10.31 -7.79 10.06
C TYR A 355 -11.71 -8.37 10.14
N HIS A 356 -12.61 -7.65 10.82
CA HIS A 356 -14.00 -8.02 10.99
C HIS A 356 -14.86 -6.86 10.53
N ASN A 357 -15.56 -7.00 9.40
CA ASN A 357 -16.54 -6.04 8.93
C ASN A 357 -17.80 -6.82 8.51
N SER A 358 -18.98 -6.36 8.95
CA SER A 358 -20.26 -7.03 8.78
C SER A 358 -21.28 -6.10 8.13
N GLU A 359 -21.86 -6.48 7.00
CA GLU A 359 -22.92 -5.73 6.34
C GLU A 359 -23.95 -6.66 5.69
N VAL A 360 -25.22 -6.51 6.11
CA VAL A 360 -26.36 -7.34 5.68
C VAL A 360 -26.93 -6.75 4.41
N VAL A 361 -27.04 -7.53 3.35
CA VAL A 361 -27.79 -7.13 2.16
C VAL A 361 -28.68 -8.30 1.75
N GLY A 362 -29.97 -8.01 1.57
CA GLY A 362 -30.97 -9.01 1.21
C GLY A 362 -30.84 -9.44 -0.25
N VAL A 363 -31.23 -10.69 -0.51
CA VAL A 363 -31.46 -11.21 -1.85
C VAL A 363 -32.91 -10.91 -2.21
N GLU A 364 -33.16 -10.21 -3.31
CA GLU A 364 -34.50 -10.18 -3.90
C GLU A 364 -34.63 -11.39 -4.83
N TRP A 365 -35.52 -12.31 -4.47
CA TRP A 365 -35.84 -13.48 -5.28
C TRP A 365 -36.55 -12.99 -6.55
N GLY A 366 -35.91 -13.16 -7.71
CA GLY A 366 -36.55 -12.86 -8.98
C GLY A 366 -37.56 -13.93 -9.37
N HIS A 367 -38.46 -13.57 -10.30
CA HIS A 367 -39.41 -14.51 -10.86
C HIS A 367 -38.72 -15.56 -11.73
N THR A 368 -39.23 -16.79 -11.69
CA THR A 368 -38.89 -17.86 -12.64
C THR A 368 -40.04 -18.03 -13.63
N ASP A 369 -39.71 -18.24 -14.91
CA ASP A 369 -40.67 -18.62 -15.95
C ASP A 369 -40.86 -20.16 -16.02
N GLN A 370 -40.17 -20.91 -15.16
CA GLN A 370 -40.25 -22.37 -15.08
C GLN A 370 -41.40 -22.81 -14.18
N ASP A 371 -41.91 -24.02 -14.41
CA ASP A 371 -42.96 -24.61 -13.59
C ASP A 371 -42.45 -24.90 -12.17
N THR A 372 -43.19 -24.42 -11.17
CA THR A 372 -42.85 -24.55 -9.74
C THR A 372 -43.87 -25.37 -8.96
N GLU A 373 -44.86 -25.99 -9.61
CA GLU A 373 -45.96 -26.70 -8.92
C GLU A 373 -45.47 -27.80 -7.97
N ASP A 374 -44.38 -28.49 -8.31
CA ASP A 374 -43.83 -29.57 -7.50
C ASP A 374 -43.09 -29.04 -6.27
N ILE A 375 -42.34 -27.93 -6.43
CA ILE A 375 -41.68 -27.22 -5.32
C ILE A 375 -42.73 -26.67 -4.33
N GLU A 376 -43.84 -26.14 -4.82
CA GLU A 376 -44.93 -25.60 -3.98
C GLU A 376 -45.68 -26.67 -3.17
N ARG A 377 -45.60 -27.94 -3.58
CA ARG A 377 -46.30 -29.08 -2.94
C ARG A 377 -45.39 -29.92 -2.06
N ALA A 378 -44.07 -29.73 -2.13
CA ALA A 378 -43.10 -30.51 -1.40
C ALA A 378 -43.03 -30.10 0.08
N ASP A 379 -42.93 -31.09 0.99
CA ASP A 379 -42.74 -30.84 2.43
C ASP A 379 -41.31 -30.33 2.74
N THR A 380 -40.34 -30.71 1.90
CA THR A 380 -38.92 -30.33 2.00
C THR A 380 -38.42 -29.96 0.60
N VAL A 381 -37.62 -28.89 0.51
CA VAL A 381 -36.94 -28.49 -0.72
C VAL A 381 -35.44 -28.37 -0.49
N TYR A 382 -34.66 -28.65 -1.53
CA TYR A 382 -33.21 -28.63 -1.53
C TYR A 382 -32.69 -27.44 -2.35
N LEU A 383 -31.76 -26.70 -1.76
CA LEU A 383 -31.17 -25.50 -2.33
C LEU A 383 -29.67 -25.69 -2.54
N ASN A 384 -29.19 -25.32 -3.72
CA ASN A 384 -27.76 -25.16 -3.97
C ASN A 384 -27.49 -23.84 -4.69
N ALA A 385 -26.32 -23.26 -4.47
CA ALA A 385 -25.95 -22.01 -5.07
C ALA A 385 -24.47 -21.94 -5.40
N ASN A 386 -24.13 -21.09 -6.37
CA ASN A 386 -22.76 -20.73 -6.69
C ASN A 386 -22.46 -19.36 -6.12
N VAL A 387 -21.35 -19.23 -5.40
CA VAL A 387 -20.94 -17.98 -4.75
C VAL A 387 -19.64 -17.45 -5.32
N ARG A 388 -19.48 -16.13 -5.26
CA ARG A 388 -18.27 -15.44 -5.70
C ARG A 388 -17.91 -14.35 -4.72
N TYR A 389 -16.67 -14.33 -4.28
CA TYR A 389 -16.13 -13.28 -3.41
C TYR A 389 -15.67 -12.12 -4.28
N ASN A 390 -16.06 -10.90 -3.95
CA ASN A 390 -15.76 -9.67 -4.67
C ASN A 390 -15.06 -8.71 -3.71
N ASN A 391 -13.87 -8.24 -4.07
CA ASN A 391 -13.19 -7.21 -3.31
C ASN A 391 -13.67 -5.83 -3.78
N VAL A 392 -14.57 -5.24 -3.00
CA VAL A 392 -15.15 -3.91 -3.23
C VAL A 392 -14.47 -2.83 -2.39
N GLY A 393 -13.39 -3.18 -1.69
CA GLY A 393 -12.59 -2.25 -0.91
C GLY A 393 -11.59 -1.50 -1.76
N THR A 394 -10.65 -0.85 -1.08
CA THR A 394 -9.51 -0.13 -1.66
C THR A 394 -8.20 -0.90 -1.50
N GLY A 395 -8.13 -1.83 -0.55
CA GLY A 395 -6.97 -2.70 -0.32
C GLY A 395 -7.15 -4.10 -0.92
N SER A 396 -6.04 -4.74 -1.27
CA SER A 396 -6.01 -6.13 -1.76
C SER A 396 -6.07 -7.16 -0.63
N ILE A 397 -6.52 -8.37 -0.99
CA ILE A 397 -6.59 -9.50 -0.08
C ILE A 397 -5.54 -10.52 -0.49
N TYR A 398 -4.79 -11.02 0.49
CA TYR A 398 -3.78 -12.03 0.32
C TYR A 398 -3.89 -13.13 1.34
N ASN A 399 -3.71 -14.36 0.87
CA ASN A 399 -3.54 -15.54 1.72
C ASN A 399 -4.66 -15.73 2.76
N ALA A 400 -5.87 -15.22 2.50
CA ALA A 400 -6.92 -15.11 3.50
C ALA A 400 -7.92 -16.26 3.39
N LYS A 401 -8.46 -16.74 4.51
CA LYS A 401 -9.57 -17.68 4.54
C LYS A 401 -10.85 -16.94 4.85
N ALA A 402 -11.84 -17.09 3.99
CA ALA A 402 -13.15 -16.49 4.16
C ALA A 402 -14.08 -17.44 4.93
N THR A 403 -14.88 -16.88 5.83
CA THR A 403 -16.03 -17.53 6.46
C THR A 403 -17.30 -16.73 6.15
N THR A 404 -18.25 -17.34 5.46
CA THR A 404 -19.52 -16.73 5.03
C THR A 404 -20.67 -17.46 5.70
N ARG A 405 -21.70 -16.77 6.17
CA ARG A 405 -22.92 -17.39 6.70
C ARG A 405 -24.09 -17.10 5.77
N PHE A 406 -24.85 -18.13 5.46
CA PHE A 406 -26.13 -18.06 4.75
C PHE A 406 -27.22 -18.03 5.80
N VAL A 407 -28.02 -16.97 5.79
CA VAL A 407 -29.06 -16.73 6.78
C VAL A 407 -30.35 -16.43 6.04
N LEU A 408 -31.44 -17.08 6.45
CA LEU A 408 -32.80 -16.80 6.01
C LEU A 408 -33.57 -16.33 7.24
N GLU A 409 -34.07 -15.09 7.20
CA GLU A 409 -34.60 -14.41 8.39
C GLU A 409 -33.58 -14.41 9.55
N ASP A 410 -33.85 -15.15 10.63
CA ASP A 410 -32.96 -15.30 11.78
C ASP A 410 -32.23 -16.65 11.81
N ASP A 411 -32.53 -17.56 10.87
CA ASP A 411 -31.99 -18.91 10.84
C ASP A 411 -30.76 -19.04 9.95
N VAL A 412 -29.65 -19.51 10.53
CA VAL A 412 -28.42 -19.80 9.79
C VAL A 412 -28.60 -21.11 9.03
N LEU A 413 -28.91 -21.01 7.74
CA LEU A 413 -29.02 -22.13 6.81
C LEU A 413 -27.70 -22.88 6.62
N GLY A 414 -26.58 -22.16 6.74
CA GLY A 414 -25.27 -22.79 6.81
C GLY A 414 -24.11 -21.82 6.84
N THR A 415 -22.92 -22.36 7.10
CA THR A 415 -21.67 -21.61 7.12
C THR A 415 -20.74 -22.18 6.06
N ILE A 416 -20.03 -21.31 5.37
CA ILE A 416 -19.06 -21.65 4.34
C ILE A 416 -17.70 -21.19 4.79
N LYS A 417 -16.71 -22.07 4.69
CA LYS A 417 -15.29 -21.73 4.85
C LYS A 417 -14.54 -22.05 3.58
N THR A 418 -13.69 -21.14 3.11
CA THR A 418 -12.87 -21.41 1.93
C THR A 418 -11.73 -22.35 2.28
N LYS A 419 -11.62 -23.45 1.52
CA LYS A 419 -10.51 -24.42 1.63
C LYS A 419 -9.19 -23.80 1.17
N GLU A 420 -9.23 -23.08 0.06
CA GLU A 420 -8.09 -22.36 -0.48
C GLU A 420 -7.96 -20.97 0.14
N LYS A 421 -6.73 -20.47 0.12
CA LYS A 421 -6.38 -19.13 0.55
C LYS A 421 -6.66 -18.15 -0.60
N LEU A 422 -7.52 -17.19 -0.33
CA LEU A 422 -7.98 -16.18 -1.27
C LEU A 422 -6.91 -15.14 -1.52
N ASN A 423 -6.68 -14.83 -2.79
CA ASN A 423 -5.92 -13.67 -3.24
C ASN A 423 -6.83 -12.88 -4.19
N ILE A 424 -7.29 -11.70 -3.76
CA ILE A 424 -8.27 -10.90 -4.51
C ILE A 424 -7.77 -9.46 -4.58
N PRO A 425 -7.19 -9.04 -5.72
CA PRO A 425 -6.84 -7.64 -5.95
C PRO A 425 -8.05 -6.74 -5.81
N GLN A 426 -7.82 -5.44 -5.63
CA GLN A 426 -8.91 -4.48 -5.54
C GLN A 426 -9.79 -4.50 -6.80
N GLY A 427 -11.12 -4.47 -6.60
CA GLY A 427 -12.11 -4.46 -7.67
C GLY A 427 -12.24 -5.80 -8.42
N LYS A 428 -11.53 -6.85 -8.00
CA LYS A 428 -11.58 -8.18 -8.60
C LYS A 428 -12.42 -9.14 -7.77
N SER A 429 -12.59 -10.34 -8.30
CA SER A 429 -13.36 -11.41 -7.66
C SER A 429 -12.58 -12.71 -7.60
N TYR A 430 -12.95 -13.56 -6.65
CA TYR A 430 -12.55 -14.96 -6.58
C TYR A 430 -13.78 -15.87 -6.53
N PRO A 431 -13.89 -16.83 -7.46
CA PRO A 431 -13.07 -16.99 -8.64
C PRO A 431 -13.14 -15.75 -9.55
N GLU A 432 -12.22 -15.62 -10.51
CA GLU A 432 -12.26 -14.52 -11.47
C GLU A 432 -13.53 -14.57 -12.32
N LYS A 433 -14.09 -13.40 -12.66
CA LYS A 433 -15.26 -13.32 -13.57
C LYS A 433 -14.98 -14.09 -14.86
N GLY A 434 -15.96 -14.88 -15.32
CA GLY A 434 -15.83 -15.78 -16.46
C GLY A 434 -15.42 -17.21 -16.11
N ARG A 435 -15.01 -17.48 -14.86
CA ARG A 435 -14.96 -18.84 -14.29
C ARG A 435 -16.24 -19.13 -13.52
N ASN A 436 -16.61 -20.40 -13.38
CA ASN A 436 -17.76 -20.80 -12.56
C ASN A 436 -17.57 -20.34 -11.11
N GLY A 437 -18.66 -19.90 -10.48
CA GLY A 437 -18.70 -19.61 -9.05
C GLY A 437 -18.42 -20.87 -8.23
N ILE A 438 -18.20 -20.71 -6.93
CA ILE A 438 -17.91 -21.84 -6.04
C ILE A 438 -19.24 -22.40 -5.54
N PRO A 439 -19.56 -23.67 -5.84
CA PRO A 439 -20.79 -24.27 -5.35
C PRO A 439 -20.73 -24.46 -3.83
N ILE A 440 -21.77 -24.02 -3.12
CA ILE A 440 -21.82 -24.05 -1.66
C ILE A 440 -21.68 -25.48 -1.11
N ASN A 441 -22.22 -26.48 -1.82
CA ASN A 441 -22.18 -27.89 -1.41
C ASN A 441 -20.77 -28.53 -1.49
N THR A 442 -19.81 -27.92 -2.19
CA THR A 442 -18.42 -28.44 -2.27
C THR A 442 -17.50 -27.94 -1.14
N MET A 443 -18.02 -27.08 -0.26
CA MET A 443 -17.27 -26.41 0.82
C MET A 443 -17.45 -27.13 2.16
N GLU A 444 -16.48 -26.98 3.08
CA GLU A 444 -16.20 -27.91 4.20
C GLU A 444 -17.36 -28.31 5.12
N ASP A 445 -18.36 -27.44 5.32
CA ASP A 445 -19.45 -27.72 6.26
C ASP A 445 -20.68 -28.40 5.60
N PHE A 446 -20.66 -28.62 4.27
CA PHE A 446 -21.81 -29.13 3.49
C PHE A 446 -21.67 -30.55 2.92
N ASP A 447 -20.62 -31.33 3.23
CA ASP A 447 -20.46 -32.74 2.79
C ASP A 447 -21.17 -33.10 1.46
N PHE A 448 -20.87 -32.38 0.37
CA PHE A 448 -21.47 -32.57 -0.98
C PHE A 448 -23.01 -32.53 -1.09
N LYS A 449 -23.76 -32.16 -0.05
CA LYS A 449 -25.23 -32.15 -0.01
C LYS A 449 -25.79 -30.73 -0.13
N PRO A 450 -26.91 -30.53 -0.84
CA PRO A 450 -27.62 -29.24 -0.86
C PRO A 450 -28.26 -28.92 0.50
N ILE A 451 -28.63 -27.66 0.69
CA ILE A 451 -29.29 -27.15 1.90
C ILE A 451 -30.75 -27.62 1.89
N SER A 452 -31.17 -28.34 2.93
CA SER A 452 -32.58 -28.71 3.14
C SER A 452 -33.34 -27.55 3.77
N LEU A 453 -34.51 -27.20 3.21
CA LEU A 453 -35.46 -26.23 3.74
C LEU A 453 -36.80 -26.92 3.95
N ASP A 454 -37.28 -26.93 5.19
CA ASP A 454 -38.55 -27.52 5.58
C ASP A 454 -39.57 -26.41 5.83
N TRP A 455 -40.82 -26.60 5.40
CA TRP A 455 -41.90 -25.60 5.47
C TRP A 455 -42.97 -25.92 6.53
#